data_AF-A0AAV6L5X5-F1
#
_entry.id   AF-A0AAV6L5X5-F1
#
_cell.length_a   1.000
_cell.length_b   1.000
_cell.length_c   1.000
_cell.angle_alpha   90.00
_cell.angle_beta   90.00
_cell.angle_gamma   90.00
#
_symmetry.space_group_name_H-M   'P 1'
#
loop_
_entity.id
_entity.type
_entity.pdbx_description
1 polymer ?
#
loop_
_entity_poly.entity_id
_entity_poly.type
_entity_poly.pdbx_seq_one_letter_code
_entity_poly.pdbx_strand_id
1 'polypeptide(L)'
;MVQAKVKETYYISHGSPTLSIDDSLPARGFLKSFRDTVYGGAQRPPPTSILVISGHWETDYPTVNAVSGTCDTIYDFYGFPQEMYKFAMGSEPHVPLFLLYQKLKFPAPGAPQLATRVKELLTASGFQRVSVDKKRGLDHGAWVPLMLMFPEADIPVCQLSIQANRDGTYHYNLGKALAPLKEEGVLIIGSGSATHNLRALRQSRDGSVAPWALEFDTWLKDALLNGRWEMLNKSLKQIQAKVKETYYISHGSPTLSIDDSLPARGFLKSFRDTVYGGVQRPPPTSILVISGHWETDYPAVNAISGTCDTIYDFYNFPQEMYKLKYPAPGAPELATRVKELLMASGYQKVSVDKKRGLDHGAWVPLMLMFPDADIPVCQLSVQTNRDGTYHYNLGKALAPLKEEGVLIIGSGSAVHNLRALSRSGDGSVASWALEFDTWLKDALLDGRYEDVNHYEERAPHAKAAHPRPDHFYPLHVAIGAAGENAKAELIHNSWQLGTLSYASYKFTSTE
;
A
#
# COMPACT_ATOMS: atom_id res chain seq x y z
N MET A 1 29.17 -41.94 2.30
CA MET A 1 29.19 -40.96 1.18
C MET A 1 29.32 -39.58 1.78
N VAL A 2 30.33 -38.81 1.41
CA VAL A 2 30.42 -37.40 1.81
C VAL A 2 29.29 -36.67 1.08
N GLN A 3 28.29 -36.16 1.81
CA GLN A 3 27.24 -35.32 1.21
C GLN A 3 27.91 -34.10 0.57
N ALA A 4 27.66 -33.88 -0.71
CA ALA A 4 28.16 -32.70 -1.39
C ALA A 4 27.43 -31.46 -0.83
N LYS A 5 28.20 -30.54 -0.26
CA LYS A 5 27.66 -29.26 0.24
C LYS A 5 27.12 -28.45 -0.94
N VAL A 6 25.96 -27.82 -0.76
CA VAL A 6 25.42 -26.86 -1.73
C VAL A 6 25.80 -25.46 -1.27
N LYS A 7 26.80 -24.83 -1.88
CA LYS A 7 27.29 -23.52 -1.42
C LYS A 7 26.39 -22.36 -1.88
N GLU A 8 25.75 -22.54 -3.03
CA GLU A 8 25.00 -21.52 -3.74
C GLU A 8 23.51 -21.46 -3.34
N THR A 9 22.93 -20.29 -3.49
CA THR A 9 21.47 -20.06 -3.50
C THR A 9 21.12 -19.31 -4.77
N TYR A 10 19.95 -19.57 -5.33
CA TYR A 10 19.55 -18.93 -6.58
C TYR A 10 18.27 -18.14 -6.39
N TYR A 11 18.23 -16.96 -6.99
CA TYR A 11 16.98 -16.26 -7.28
C TYR A 11 16.65 -16.47 -8.76
N ILE A 12 15.50 -17.06 -9.05
CA ILE A 12 15.04 -17.37 -10.39
C ILE A 12 13.83 -16.49 -10.71
N SER A 13 13.97 -15.67 -11.74
CA SER A 13 12.82 -14.99 -12.33
C SER A 13 12.02 -16.04 -13.12
N HIS A 14 10.90 -16.51 -12.57
CA HIS A 14 10.16 -17.65 -13.16
C HIS A 14 9.33 -17.26 -14.37
N GLY A 15 9.12 -15.96 -14.61
CA GLY A 15 8.43 -15.42 -15.77
C GLY A 15 6.98 -15.88 -15.92
N SER A 16 6.45 -15.83 -17.15
CA SER A 16 5.09 -16.27 -17.44
C SER A 16 4.99 -17.81 -17.44
N PRO A 17 3.84 -18.40 -17.05
CA PRO A 17 3.57 -19.83 -17.21
C PRO A 17 3.80 -20.37 -18.63
N THR A 18 3.75 -19.51 -19.66
CA THR A 18 4.08 -19.86 -21.05
C THR A 18 5.49 -20.44 -21.21
N LEU A 19 6.42 -20.13 -20.30
CA LEU A 19 7.75 -20.74 -20.26
C LEU A 19 7.72 -22.26 -20.15
N SER A 20 6.61 -22.85 -19.72
CA SER A 20 6.44 -24.32 -19.67
C SER A 20 6.21 -24.96 -21.06
N ILE A 21 5.83 -24.18 -22.08
CA ILE A 21 5.51 -24.70 -23.42
C ILE A 21 6.20 -23.98 -24.58
N ASP A 22 6.55 -22.71 -24.43
CA ASP A 22 7.02 -21.86 -25.52
C ASP A 22 8.56 -21.90 -25.65
N ASP A 23 9.05 -22.70 -26.59
CA ASP A 23 10.49 -22.84 -26.91
C ASP A 23 11.11 -21.60 -27.56
N SER A 24 10.33 -20.61 -27.98
CA SER A 24 10.87 -19.35 -28.54
C SER A 24 11.39 -18.39 -27.46
N LEU A 25 10.98 -18.58 -26.20
CA LEU A 25 11.38 -17.70 -25.10
C LEU A 25 12.84 -17.98 -24.68
N PRO A 26 13.75 -16.99 -24.76
CA PRO A 26 15.16 -17.18 -24.38
C PRO A 26 15.33 -17.68 -22.94
N ALA A 27 14.48 -17.23 -22.02
CA ALA A 27 14.50 -17.63 -20.62
C ALA A 27 14.24 -19.15 -20.43
N ARG A 28 13.44 -19.78 -21.31
CA ARG A 28 13.21 -21.23 -21.27
C ARG A 28 14.48 -22.00 -21.65
N GLY A 29 15.18 -21.55 -22.68
CA GLY A 29 16.48 -22.11 -23.08
C GLY A 29 17.50 -22.02 -21.96
N PHE A 30 17.57 -20.86 -21.30
CA PHE A 30 18.42 -20.69 -20.11
C PHE A 30 18.08 -21.69 -19.00
N LEU A 31 16.80 -21.82 -18.60
CA LEU A 31 16.39 -22.74 -17.52
C LEU A 31 16.67 -24.21 -17.87
N LYS A 32 16.47 -24.63 -19.13
CA LYS A 32 16.84 -25.97 -19.61
C LYS A 32 18.36 -26.22 -19.50
N SER A 33 19.16 -25.18 -19.74
CA SER A 33 20.63 -25.27 -19.63
C SER A 33 21.15 -25.15 -18.21
N PHE A 34 20.31 -24.79 -17.23
CA PHE A 34 20.73 -24.37 -15.89
C PHE A 34 21.51 -25.46 -15.16
N ARG A 35 21.05 -26.72 -15.23
CA ARG A 35 21.73 -27.84 -14.58
C ARG A 35 23.17 -27.94 -15.04
N ASP A 36 23.41 -27.81 -16.34
CA ASP A 36 24.71 -28.00 -16.95
C ASP A 36 25.61 -26.77 -16.86
N THR A 37 25.03 -25.58 -17.04
CA THR A 37 25.79 -24.31 -17.15
C THR A 37 25.97 -23.57 -15.85
N VAL A 38 25.02 -23.70 -14.90
CA VAL A 38 24.99 -22.92 -13.65
C VAL A 38 25.19 -23.80 -12.43
N TYR A 39 24.52 -24.96 -12.37
CA TYR A 39 24.60 -25.84 -11.19
C TYR A 39 25.87 -26.71 -11.19
N GLY A 40 26.46 -27.00 -12.35
CA GLY A 40 27.72 -27.76 -12.49
C GLY A 40 27.61 -29.07 -13.27
N GLY A 41 26.43 -29.36 -13.84
CA GLY A 41 26.17 -30.47 -14.75
C GLY A 41 26.40 -31.86 -14.14
N ALA A 42 26.77 -32.81 -15.00
CA ALA A 42 27.04 -34.19 -14.61
C ALA A 42 28.20 -34.36 -13.61
N GLN A 43 29.06 -33.35 -13.47
CA GLN A 43 30.20 -33.38 -12.54
C GLN A 43 29.80 -33.09 -11.09
N ARG A 44 28.59 -32.55 -10.86
CA ARG A 44 28.06 -32.27 -9.53
C ARG A 44 26.86 -33.17 -9.23
N PRO A 45 26.84 -33.88 -8.09
CA PRO A 45 25.66 -34.66 -7.71
C PRO A 45 24.44 -33.75 -7.50
N PRO A 46 23.21 -34.26 -7.76
CA PRO A 46 21.99 -33.52 -7.49
C PRO A 46 21.88 -33.16 -6.00
N PRO A 47 21.16 -32.08 -5.67
CA PRO A 47 20.92 -31.72 -4.27
C PRO A 47 20.08 -32.82 -3.58
N THR A 48 20.21 -32.92 -2.26
CA THR A 48 19.47 -33.93 -1.47
C THR A 48 17.97 -33.63 -1.46
N SER A 49 17.62 -32.35 -1.52
CA SER A 49 16.27 -31.83 -1.65
C SER A 49 16.32 -30.36 -2.10
N ILE A 50 15.19 -29.83 -2.54
CA ILE A 50 15.04 -28.44 -2.98
C ILE A 50 14.02 -27.73 -2.09
N LEU A 51 14.39 -26.56 -1.59
CA LEU A 51 13.47 -25.62 -0.95
C LEU A 51 13.19 -24.46 -1.89
N VAL A 52 11.95 -24.30 -2.32
CA VAL A 52 11.50 -23.16 -3.12
C VAL A 52 10.75 -22.16 -2.26
N ILE A 53 11.20 -20.90 -2.24
CA ILE A 53 10.44 -19.77 -1.68
C ILE A 53 9.77 -19.06 -2.87
N SER A 54 8.45 -19.20 -3.03
CA SER A 54 7.72 -18.68 -4.20
C SER A 54 6.91 -17.43 -3.87
N GLY A 55 6.94 -16.45 -4.78
CA GLY A 55 6.08 -15.28 -4.74
C GLY A 55 4.58 -15.56 -4.91
N HIS A 56 4.18 -16.79 -5.28
CA HIS A 56 2.76 -17.17 -5.48
C HIS A 56 2.13 -17.87 -4.28
N TRP A 57 2.84 -17.93 -3.15
CA TRP A 57 2.28 -18.47 -1.92
C TRP A 57 2.43 -17.49 -0.77
N GLU A 58 1.36 -16.77 -0.47
CA GLU A 58 1.29 -15.82 0.63
C GLU A 58 0.50 -16.40 1.81
N THR A 59 1.03 -16.21 3.02
CA THR A 59 0.36 -16.56 4.27
C THR A 59 0.71 -15.56 5.37
N ASP A 60 -0.09 -15.51 6.45
CA ASP A 60 0.15 -14.58 7.58
C ASP A 60 1.43 -14.89 8.39
N TYR A 61 1.90 -16.13 8.34
CA TYR A 61 3.07 -16.62 9.06
C TYR A 61 3.78 -17.72 8.26
N PRO A 62 5.11 -17.90 8.39
CA PRO A 62 5.87 -18.84 7.59
C PRO A 62 5.23 -20.23 7.58
N THR A 63 4.89 -20.70 6.39
CA THR A 63 4.22 -21.97 6.17
C THR A 63 4.97 -22.77 5.12
N VAL A 64 5.38 -23.97 5.48
CA VAL A 64 6.11 -24.90 4.61
C VAL A 64 5.22 -26.08 4.25
N ASN A 65 5.24 -26.53 2.99
CA ASN A 65 4.48 -27.74 2.65
C ASN A 65 5.25 -29.02 3.05
N ALA A 66 4.54 -30.09 3.38
CA ALA A 66 5.10 -31.35 3.85
C ALA A 66 4.37 -32.56 3.26
N VAL A 67 4.33 -32.63 1.92
CA VAL A 67 3.69 -33.72 1.19
C VAL A 67 4.52 -34.99 1.35
N SER A 68 3.91 -36.12 1.75
CA SER A 68 4.62 -37.41 1.96
C SER A 68 4.72 -38.30 0.72
N GLY A 69 4.06 -37.92 -0.37
CA GLY A 69 4.10 -38.59 -1.67
C GLY A 69 4.52 -37.63 -2.77
N THR A 70 3.94 -37.75 -3.96
CA THR A 70 4.16 -36.78 -5.03
C THR A 70 3.42 -35.47 -4.76
N CYS A 71 4.12 -34.34 -4.93
CA CYS A 71 3.50 -33.02 -4.91
C CYS A 71 2.57 -32.85 -6.11
N ASP A 72 1.33 -32.43 -5.85
CA ASP A 72 0.43 -32.02 -6.91
C ASP A 72 0.90 -30.71 -7.57
N THR A 73 0.55 -30.53 -8.85
CA THR A 73 0.79 -29.28 -9.57
C THR A 73 -0.41 -28.35 -9.37
N ILE A 74 -0.18 -27.16 -8.85
CA ILE A 74 -1.20 -26.11 -8.71
C ILE A 74 -1.16 -25.24 -9.97
N TYR A 75 -2.32 -25.07 -10.61
CA TYR A 75 -2.50 -24.27 -11.81
C TYR A 75 -3.15 -22.92 -11.46
N ASP A 76 -2.34 -21.98 -10.99
CA ASP A 76 -2.72 -20.70 -10.37
C ASP A 76 -2.71 -19.50 -11.34
N PHE A 77 -2.78 -19.75 -12.64
CA PHE A 77 -2.71 -18.73 -13.69
C PHE A 77 -4.09 -18.34 -14.21
N TYR A 78 -4.71 -17.38 -13.51
CA TYR A 78 -6.02 -16.78 -13.83
C TYR A 78 -6.06 -16.19 -15.25
N GLY A 79 -6.83 -16.78 -16.17
CA GLY A 79 -7.13 -16.21 -17.49
C GLY A 79 -6.12 -16.51 -18.62
N PHE A 80 -4.99 -17.14 -18.33
CA PHE A 80 -3.99 -17.53 -19.34
C PHE A 80 -4.28 -18.79 -20.19
N PRO A 81 -5.27 -19.67 -19.90
CA PRO A 81 -5.52 -20.84 -20.73
C PRO A 81 -5.83 -20.51 -22.20
N GLN A 82 -6.56 -19.43 -22.50
CA GLN A 82 -6.94 -19.06 -23.88
C GLN A 82 -5.81 -18.43 -24.70
N GLU A 83 -4.88 -17.70 -24.07
CA GLU A 83 -3.71 -17.13 -24.76
C GLU A 83 -2.60 -18.18 -24.94
N MET A 84 -2.45 -19.14 -24.00
CA MET A 84 -1.58 -20.31 -24.20
C MET A 84 -2.02 -21.15 -25.41
N TYR A 85 -3.31 -21.15 -25.76
CA TYR A 85 -3.81 -21.74 -27.00
C TYR A 85 -3.34 -21.01 -28.26
N LYS A 86 -3.33 -19.67 -28.29
CA LYS A 86 -2.90 -18.92 -29.48
C LYS A 86 -1.44 -19.16 -29.85
N PHE A 87 -0.60 -19.42 -28.85
CA PHE A 87 0.80 -19.79 -29.07
C PHE A 87 0.97 -21.23 -29.58
N ALA A 88 0.13 -22.17 -29.12
CA ALA A 88 0.10 -23.54 -29.63
C ALA A 88 -0.46 -23.65 -31.06
N MET A 89 -1.36 -22.73 -31.47
CA MET A 89 -1.97 -22.74 -32.81
C MET A 89 -1.02 -22.36 -33.96
N GLY A 90 0.27 -22.13 -33.69
CA GLY A 90 1.31 -22.02 -34.73
C GLY A 90 1.75 -23.36 -35.32
N SER A 91 1.46 -24.49 -34.66
CA SER A 91 1.82 -25.82 -35.16
C SER A 91 1.07 -26.91 -34.39
N GLU A 92 0.11 -27.54 -35.05
CA GLU A 92 -0.69 -28.73 -34.68
C GLU A 92 -2.10 -28.52 -34.07
N PRO A 93 -3.09 -29.35 -34.46
CA PRO A 93 -4.51 -29.13 -34.18
C PRO A 93 -4.89 -29.37 -32.71
N HIS A 94 -5.78 -28.51 -32.22
CA HIS A 94 -6.54 -28.55 -30.97
C HIS A 94 -6.30 -29.75 -30.04
N VAL A 95 -5.28 -29.64 -29.19
CA VAL A 95 -5.13 -30.52 -28.01
C VAL A 95 -6.15 -30.09 -26.93
N PRO A 96 -7.03 -31.00 -26.46
CA PRO A 96 -7.93 -30.72 -25.35
C PRO A 96 -7.19 -30.23 -24.10
N LEU A 97 -7.75 -29.24 -23.40
CA LEU A 97 -7.10 -28.57 -22.26
C LEU A 97 -6.65 -29.57 -21.17
N PHE A 98 -7.41 -30.65 -20.95
CA PHE A 98 -7.04 -31.71 -20.01
C PHE A 98 -5.77 -32.48 -20.42
N LEU A 99 -5.52 -32.67 -21.71
CA LEU A 99 -4.30 -33.30 -22.24
C LEU A 99 -3.10 -32.36 -22.10
N LEU A 100 -3.31 -31.05 -22.22
CA LEU A 100 -2.27 -30.05 -21.95
C LEU A 100 -1.88 -30.04 -20.46
N TYR A 101 -2.87 -30.06 -19.56
CA TYR A 101 -2.61 -30.18 -18.12
C TYR A 101 -1.90 -31.49 -17.76
N GLN A 102 -2.27 -32.62 -18.39
CA GLN A 102 -1.53 -33.89 -18.21
C GLN A 102 -0.06 -33.78 -18.66
N LYS A 103 0.24 -33.03 -19.73
CA LYS A 103 1.61 -32.79 -20.20
C LYS A 103 2.42 -31.84 -19.30
N LEU A 104 1.75 -30.98 -18.53
CA LEU A 104 2.37 -29.98 -17.64
C LEU A 104 2.52 -30.46 -16.19
N LYS A 105 2.41 -31.76 -15.93
CA LYS A 105 2.58 -32.31 -14.59
C LYS A 105 4.08 -32.41 -14.26
N PHE A 106 4.46 -31.84 -13.12
CA PHE A 106 5.80 -32.03 -12.55
C PHE A 106 5.68 -32.85 -11.25
N PRO A 107 5.81 -34.19 -11.31
CA PRO A 107 5.51 -35.08 -10.19
C PRO A 107 6.67 -35.20 -9.20
N ALA A 108 7.18 -34.08 -8.71
CA ALA A 108 8.27 -34.09 -7.72
C ALA A 108 7.83 -34.77 -6.41
N PRO A 109 8.66 -35.65 -5.81
CA PRO A 109 8.46 -36.14 -4.46
C PRO A 109 8.40 -34.97 -3.48
N GLY A 110 7.50 -35.01 -2.51
CA GLY A 110 7.50 -34.07 -1.40
C GLY A 110 8.61 -34.40 -0.39
N ALA A 111 9.08 -33.39 0.34
CA ALA A 111 10.19 -33.53 1.29
C ALA A 111 9.77 -33.27 2.75
N PRO A 112 8.95 -34.12 3.39
CA PRO A 112 8.40 -33.84 4.72
C PRO A 112 9.48 -33.71 5.82
N GLN A 113 10.62 -34.39 5.66
CA GLN A 113 11.78 -34.22 6.56
C GLN A 113 12.41 -32.83 6.42
N LEU A 114 12.56 -32.33 5.18
CA LEU A 114 13.00 -30.96 4.94
C LEU A 114 12.00 -29.95 5.53
N ALA A 115 10.69 -30.17 5.37
CA ALA A 115 9.67 -29.30 5.96
C ALA A 115 9.78 -29.22 7.49
N THR A 116 10.02 -30.35 8.13
CA THR A 116 10.27 -30.42 9.58
C THR A 116 11.50 -29.60 9.96
N ARG A 117 12.59 -29.77 9.20
CA ARG A 117 13.85 -29.06 9.43
C ARG A 117 13.72 -27.54 9.23
N VAL A 118 13.01 -27.10 8.20
CA VAL A 118 12.66 -25.69 7.96
C VAL A 118 11.93 -25.11 9.15
N LYS A 119 10.93 -25.82 9.67
CA LYS A 119 10.18 -25.39 10.85
C LYS A 119 11.07 -25.23 12.08
N GLU A 120 11.95 -26.20 12.35
CA GLU A 120 12.89 -26.15 13.47
C GLU A 120 13.81 -24.93 13.40
N LEU A 121 14.44 -24.69 12.23
CA LEU A 121 15.37 -23.58 12.03
C LEU A 121 14.70 -22.21 12.21
N LEU A 122 13.50 -22.04 11.65
CA LEU A 122 12.74 -20.81 11.80
C LEU A 122 12.31 -20.61 13.26
N THR A 123 11.81 -21.66 13.92
CA THR A 123 11.41 -21.57 15.33
C THR A 123 12.60 -21.22 16.23
N ALA A 124 13.74 -21.87 16.03
CA ALA A 124 14.98 -21.60 16.77
C ALA A 124 15.52 -20.17 16.54
N SER A 125 15.19 -19.57 15.39
CA SER A 125 15.58 -18.20 15.03
C SER A 125 14.58 -17.13 15.51
N GLY A 126 13.60 -17.51 16.34
CA GLY A 126 12.67 -16.57 16.97
C GLY A 126 11.39 -16.29 16.18
N PHE A 127 11.09 -17.03 15.11
CA PHE A 127 9.81 -16.92 14.43
C PHE A 127 8.70 -17.55 15.28
N GLN A 128 7.84 -16.71 15.85
CA GLN A 128 6.87 -17.12 16.87
C GLN A 128 5.86 -18.17 16.40
N ARG A 129 5.49 -18.16 15.11
CA ARG A 129 4.55 -19.12 14.53
C ARG A 129 5.08 -19.58 13.18
N VAL A 130 5.25 -20.90 13.04
CA VAL A 130 5.63 -21.55 11.79
C VAL A 130 4.72 -22.75 11.58
N SER A 131 4.02 -22.78 10.45
CA SER A 131 3.02 -23.79 10.15
C SER A 131 3.45 -24.75 9.06
N VAL A 132 2.74 -25.88 8.98
CA VAL A 132 3.03 -26.95 8.03
C VAL A 132 1.76 -27.30 7.29
N ASP A 133 1.78 -27.20 5.97
CA ASP A 133 0.69 -27.64 5.11
C ASP A 133 1.00 -29.02 4.53
N LYS A 134 0.27 -30.05 4.96
CA LYS A 134 0.51 -31.43 4.51
C LYS A 134 -0.09 -31.76 3.14
N LYS A 135 -0.86 -30.83 2.55
CA LYS A 135 -1.66 -31.08 1.34
C LYS A 135 -1.31 -30.17 0.18
N ARG A 136 -0.71 -28.99 0.43
CA ARG A 136 -0.38 -28.04 -0.64
C ARG A 136 0.68 -28.61 -1.60
N GLY A 137 0.33 -28.64 -2.88
CA GLY A 137 1.24 -28.91 -3.99
C GLY A 137 2.20 -27.76 -4.31
N LEU A 138 2.71 -27.72 -5.54
CA LEU A 138 3.63 -26.69 -6.04
C LEU A 138 2.88 -25.73 -6.97
N ASP A 139 2.95 -24.42 -6.73
CA ASP A 139 2.48 -23.40 -7.69
C ASP A 139 3.45 -23.19 -8.85
N HIS A 140 3.03 -22.45 -9.89
CA HIS A 140 3.84 -22.27 -11.10
C HIS A 140 5.18 -21.59 -10.85
N GLY A 141 5.27 -20.74 -9.83
CA GLY A 141 6.56 -20.19 -9.40
C GLY A 141 7.55 -21.29 -8.97
N ALA A 142 7.06 -22.43 -8.48
CA ALA A 142 7.91 -23.57 -8.16
C ALA A 142 8.03 -24.57 -9.33
N TRP A 143 6.92 -25.08 -9.86
CA TRP A 143 7.00 -26.21 -10.79
C TRP A 143 7.53 -25.85 -12.18
N VAL A 144 7.29 -24.62 -12.69
CA VAL A 144 7.75 -24.23 -14.04
C VAL A 144 9.28 -24.13 -14.10
N PRO A 145 9.98 -23.46 -13.17
CA PRO A 145 11.43 -23.50 -13.15
C PRO A 145 11.97 -24.91 -12.94
N LEU A 146 11.40 -25.66 -12.00
CA LEU A 146 11.93 -26.97 -11.63
C LEU A 146 11.79 -28.00 -12.74
N MET A 147 10.68 -28.04 -13.48
CA MET A 147 10.54 -28.95 -14.62
C MET A 147 11.56 -28.70 -15.74
N LEU A 148 12.07 -27.47 -15.84
CA LEU A 148 13.06 -27.09 -16.85
C LEU A 148 14.49 -27.33 -16.35
N MET A 149 14.78 -26.96 -15.11
CA MET A 149 16.12 -27.10 -14.51
C MET A 149 16.41 -28.55 -14.09
N PHE A 150 15.40 -29.29 -13.64
CA PHE A 150 15.50 -30.64 -13.09
C PHE A 150 14.36 -31.54 -13.61
N PRO A 151 14.35 -31.88 -14.91
CA PRO A 151 13.21 -32.56 -15.55
C PRO A 151 12.94 -33.99 -15.04
N GLU A 152 13.95 -34.66 -14.47
CA GLU A 152 13.85 -36.05 -14.00
C GLU A 152 12.93 -36.24 -12.78
N ALA A 153 12.50 -35.14 -12.14
CA ALA A 153 11.54 -35.12 -11.03
C ALA A 153 11.84 -36.08 -9.86
N ASP A 154 13.09 -36.48 -9.66
CA ASP A 154 13.50 -37.44 -8.62
C ASP A 154 14.01 -36.77 -7.33
N ILE A 155 14.11 -35.44 -7.33
CA ILE A 155 14.60 -34.65 -6.20
C ILE A 155 13.42 -34.25 -5.30
N PRO A 156 13.44 -34.58 -4.00
CA PRO A 156 12.41 -34.16 -3.07
C PRO A 156 12.31 -32.63 -2.96
N VAL A 157 11.11 -32.07 -3.04
CA VAL A 157 10.87 -30.62 -3.04
C VAL A 157 9.93 -30.21 -1.91
N CYS A 158 10.30 -29.13 -1.23
CA CYS A 158 9.40 -28.33 -0.40
C CYS A 158 9.25 -26.92 -0.96
N GLN A 159 8.11 -26.33 -0.66
CA GLN A 159 7.81 -24.94 -0.88
C GLN A 159 7.62 -24.23 0.47
N LEU A 160 8.02 -22.97 0.55
CA LEU A 160 7.83 -22.10 1.71
C LEU A 160 7.13 -20.81 1.26
N SER A 161 6.10 -20.42 1.99
CA SER A 161 5.33 -19.20 1.74
C SER A 161 6.10 -17.92 2.10
N ILE A 162 5.79 -16.82 1.42
CA ILE A 162 6.15 -15.46 1.82
C ILE A 162 5.02 -14.79 2.64
N GLN A 163 5.32 -13.66 3.28
CA GLN A 163 4.42 -12.89 4.14
C GLN A 163 4.29 -11.48 3.57
N ALA A 164 3.18 -11.20 2.89
CA ALA A 164 2.93 -9.92 2.21
C ALA A 164 2.84 -8.73 3.17
N ASN A 165 2.44 -8.97 4.43
CA ASN A 165 2.35 -7.96 5.48
C ASN A 165 3.67 -7.73 6.23
N ARG A 166 4.79 -8.28 5.75
CA ARG A 166 6.12 -8.12 6.36
C ARG A 166 7.08 -7.43 5.40
N ASP A 167 7.98 -6.65 5.95
CA ASP A 167 9.03 -5.98 5.18
C ASP A 167 10.10 -6.99 4.70
N GLY A 168 11.01 -6.55 3.85
CA GLY A 168 12.06 -7.43 3.39
C GLY A 168 13.16 -7.69 4.43
N THR A 169 13.23 -6.94 5.55
CA THR A 169 14.14 -7.28 6.67
C THR A 169 13.68 -8.58 7.32
N TYR A 170 12.37 -8.76 7.49
CA TYR A 170 11.77 -10.00 7.93
C TYR A 170 12.15 -11.17 7.02
N HIS A 171 12.03 -11.00 5.70
CA HIS A 171 12.35 -12.03 4.71
C HIS A 171 13.85 -12.31 4.58
N TYR A 172 14.69 -11.29 4.76
CA TYR A 172 16.15 -11.46 4.88
C TYR A 172 16.51 -12.33 6.08
N ASN A 173 15.90 -12.06 7.25
CA ASN A 173 16.13 -12.85 8.46
C ASN A 173 15.60 -14.28 8.32
N LEU A 174 14.49 -14.48 7.58
CA LEU A 174 13.98 -15.80 7.22
C LEU A 174 15.01 -16.56 6.38
N GLY A 175 15.58 -15.93 5.33
CA GLY A 175 16.64 -16.54 4.53
C GLY A 175 17.89 -16.86 5.35
N LYS A 176 18.30 -15.96 6.26
CA LYS A 176 19.43 -16.17 7.17
C LYS A 176 19.21 -17.38 8.09
N ALA A 177 18.01 -17.55 8.62
CA ALA A 177 17.65 -18.69 9.47
C ALA A 177 17.75 -20.03 8.73
N LEU A 178 17.51 -20.03 7.41
CA LEU A 178 17.54 -21.23 6.57
C LEU A 178 18.94 -21.56 6.01
N ALA A 179 19.93 -20.67 6.20
CA ALA A 179 21.29 -20.86 5.69
C ALA A 179 21.95 -22.20 6.05
N PRO A 180 21.72 -22.83 7.23
CA PRO A 180 22.29 -24.14 7.56
C PRO A 180 21.90 -25.27 6.61
N LEU A 181 20.73 -25.21 5.96
CA LEU A 181 20.24 -26.25 5.05
C LEU A 181 21.20 -26.51 3.87
N LYS A 182 21.98 -25.51 3.48
CA LYS A 182 23.00 -25.61 2.42
C LYS A 182 24.11 -26.62 2.74
N GLU A 183 24.51 -26.66 4.01
CA GLU A 183 25.50 -27.61 4.51
C GLU A 183 24.92 -29.03 4.59
N GLU A 184 23.58 -29.14 4.66
CA GLU A 184 22.80 -30.39 4.64
C GLU A 184 22.49 -30.87 3.18
N GLY A 185 23.04 -30.19 2.17
CA GLY A 185 22.89 -30.54 0.76
C GLY A 185 21.60 -30.04 0.11
N VAL A 186 20.85 -29.16 0.78
CA VAL A 186 19.60 -28.58 0.27
C VAL A 186 19.89 -27.42 -0.68
N LEU A 187 19.28 -27.47 -1.86
CA LEU A 187 19.28 -26.34 -2.80
C LEU A 187 18.15 -25.37 -2.46
N ILE A 188 18.49 -24.12 -2.16
CA ILE A 188 17.50 -23.07 -1.85
C ILE A 188 17.31 -22.19 -3.09
N ILE A 189 16.06 -22.07 -3.53
CA ILE A 189 15.66 -21.27 -4.69
C ILE A 189 14.59 -20.24 -4.25
N GLY A 190 14.91 -18.96 -4.35
CA GLY A 190 13.90 -17.91 -4.37
C GLY A 190 13.31 -17.82 -5.77
N SER A 191 11.99 -17.91 -5.90
CA SER A 191 11.30 -17.81 -7.18
C SER A 191 10.32 -16.64 -7.18
N GLY A 192 10.47 -15.74 -8.14
CA GLY A 192 9.68 -14.52 -8.23
C GLY A 192 9.84 -13.83 -9.58
N SER A 193 9.61 -12.52 -9.59
CA SER A 193 10.05 -11.64 -10.69
C SER A 193 10.68 -10.38 -10.09
N ALA A 194 11.75 -9.89 -10.72
CA ALA A 194 12.37 -8.63 -10.30
C ALA A 194 11.41 -7.45 -10.46
N THR A 195 10.52 -7.51 -11.44
CA THR A 195 9.44 -6.53 -11.65
C THR A 195 8.11 -7.27 -11.84
N HIS A 196 7.08 -6.91 -11.07
CA HIS A 196 5.77 -7.58 -11.11
C HIS A 196 4.62 -6.57 -11.02
N ASN A 197 4.60 -5.62 -11.96
CA ASN A 197 3.52 -4.61 -12.07
C ASN A 197 2.59 -4.95 -13.25
N LEU A 198 1.62 -5.84 -12.99
CA LEU A 198 0.65 -6.27 -14.00
C LEU A 198 -0.23 -5.12 -14.54
N ARG A 199 -0.41 -4.03 -13.76
CA ARG A 199 -1.15 -2.84 -14.18
C ARG A 199 -0.39 -2.07 -15.25
N ALA A 200 0.92 -1.87 -15.06
CA ALA A 200 1.79 -1.25 -16.07
C ALA A 200 1.91 -2.11 -17.34
N LEU A 201 2.03 -3.44 -17.20
CA LEU A 201 2.05 -4.38 -18.33
C LEU A 201 0.80 -4.30 -19.22
N ARG A 202 -0.38 -4.03 -18.64
CA ARG A 202 -1.62 -3.84 -19.42
C ARG A 202 -1.67 -2.53 -20.19
N GLN A 203 -0.83 -1.55 -19.84
CA GLN A 203 -0.79 -0.23 -20.47
C GLN A 203 0.23 -0.17 -21.63
N SER A 204 1.28 -0.98 -21.61
CA SER A 204 2.23 -1.13 -22.71
C SER A 204 1.65 -2.00 -23.82
N ARG A 205 1.16 -1.37 -24.91
CA ARG A 205 0.56 -2.10 -26.06
C ARG A 205 1.58 -2.62 -27.08
N ASP A 206 2.82 -2.16 -27.02
CA ASP A 206 3.86 -2.41 -28.03
C ASP A 206 4.94 -3.41 -27.60
N GLY A 207 4.85 -3.95 -26.38
CA GLY A 207 5.85 -4.86 -25.83
C GLY A 207 7.18 -4.20 -25.45
N SER A 208 7.26 -2.87 -25.43
CA SER A 208 8.44 -2.14 -24.95
C SER A 208 8.61 -2.29 -23.43
N VAL A 209 9.87 -2.38 -22.97
CA VAL A 209 10.18 -2.39 -21.54
C VAL A 209 10.01 -0.97 -20.99
N ALA A 210 9.18 -0.81 -19.98
CA ALA A 210 8.97 0.49 -19.36
C ALA A 210 10.28 1.05 -18.77
N PRO A 211 10.59 2.36 -18.94
CA PRO A 211 11.85 2.94 -18.45
C PRO A 211 12.10 2.69 -16.96
N TRP A 212 11.07 2.82 -16.12
CA TRP A 212 11.17 2.55 -14.68
C TRP A 212 11.59 1.11 -14.36
N ALA A 213 11.18 0.15 -15.20
CA ALA A 213 11.51 -1.26 -15.00
C ALA A 213 13.00 -1.51 -15.32
N LEU A 214 13.53 -0.83 -16.34
CA LEU A 214 14.95 -0.88 -16.69
C LEU A 214 15.82 -0.18 -15.63
N GLU A 215 15.37 0.96 -15.13
CA GLU A 215 16.03 1.66 -14.02
C GLU A 215 16.08 0.81 -12.76
N PHE A 216 14.96 0.19 -12.38
CA PHE A 216 14.90 -0.71 -11.23
C PHE A 216 15.78 -1.94 -11.40
N ASP A 217 15.75 -2.58 -12.57
CA ASP A 217 16.60 -3.74 -12.88
C ASP A 217 18.09 -3.38 -12.84
N THR A 218 18.46 -2.21 -13.37
CA THR A 218 19.84 -1.68 -13.30
C THR A 218 20.27 -1.44 -11.85
N TRP A 219 19.40 -0.78 -11.06
CA TRP A 219 19.64 -0.55 -9.65
C TRP A 219 19.81 -1.85 -8.85
N LEU A 220 18.94 -2.84 -9.10
CA LEU A 220 18.97 -4.14 -8.42
C LEU A 220 20.25 -4.90 -8.75
N LYS A 221 20.65 -4.92 -10.03
CA LYS A 221 21.92 -5.52 -10.48
C LYS A 221 23.11 -4.85 -9.83
N ASP A 222 23.14 -3.52 -9.81
CA ASP A 222 24.22 -2.75 -9.18
C ASP A 222 24.28 -3.00 -7.66
N ALA A 223 23.13 -3.11 -6.98
CA ALA A 223 23.09 -3.47 -5.56
C ALA A 223 23.63 -4.89 -5.29
N LEU A 224 23.20 -5.89 -6.07
CA LEU A 224 23.60 -7.29 -5.89
C LEU A 224 25.05 -7.55 -6.29
N LEU A 225 25.47 -7.08 -7.48
CA LEU A 225 26.79 -7.39 -8.05
C LEU A 225 27.92 -6.66 -7.33
N ASN A 226 27.66 -5.48 -6.78
CA ASN A 226 28.65 -4.72 -6.00
C ASN A 226 28.53 -4.93 -4.49
N GLY A 227 27.74 -5.92 -4.04
CA GLY A 227 27.62 -6.28 -2.63
C GLY A 227 27.12 -5.14 -1.73
N ARG A 228 26.35 -4.21 -2.28
CA ARG A 228 25.77 -3.07 -1.55
C ARG A 228 24.48 -3.50 -0.83
N TRP A 229 24.63 -4.46 0.07
CA TRP A 229 23.54 -5.10 0.82
C TRP A 229 22.75 -4.09 1.65
N GLU A 230 23.38 -3.01 2.09
CA GLU A 230 22.75 -1.88 2.73
C GLU A 230 21.75 -1.16 1.83
N MET A 231 21.89 -1.16 0.49
CA MET A 231 20.89 -0.60 -0.41
C MET A 231 19.63 -1.45 -0.43
N LEU A 232 19.78 -2.78 -0.40
CA LEU A 232 18.67 -3.73 -0.30
C LEU A 232 17.97 -3.58 1.06
N ASN A 233 18.74 -3.44 2.14
CA ASN A 233 18.19 -3.27 3.49
C ASN A 233 17.58 -1.87 3.73
N LYS A 234 18.14 -0.80 3.13
CA LYS A 234 17.57 0.55 3.17
C LYS A 234 16.34 0.68 2.30
N SER A 235 16.33 0.14 1.08
CA SER A 235 15.18 0.18 0.17
C SER A 235 13.94 -0.49 0.76
N LEU A 236 14.09 -1.52 1.61
CA LEU A 236 12.94 -2.17 2.25
C LEU A 236 12.35 -1.36 3.42
N LYS A 237 13.11 -0.44 4.03
CA LYS A 237 12.57 0.62 4.91
C LYS A 237 12.20 1.92 4.16
N GLN A 238 12.73 2.14 2.95
CA GLN A 238 12.61 3.38 2.17
C GLN A 238 11.66 3.32 0.96
N ILE A 239 11.08 2.16 0.62
CA ILE A 239 9.87 2.12 -0.25
C ILE A 239 8.65 2.70 0.52
N GLN A 240 8.79 3.00 1.81
CA GLN A 240 7.96 4.02 2.44
C GLN A 240 8.44 5.38 1.96
N ALA A 241 7.83 5.90 0.89
CA ALA A 241 8.04 7.29 0.50
C ALA A 241 7.68 8.17 1.69
N LYS A 242 8.68 8.84 2.28
CA LYS A 242 8.44 9.84 3.31
C LYS A 242 7.42 10.84 2.78
N VAL A 243 6.38 11.09 3.55
CA VAL A 243 5.38 12.08 3.18
C VAL A 243 5.81 13.42 3.77
N LYS A 244 6.38 14.32 2.96
CA LYS A 244 6.82 15.63 3.46
C LYS A 244 5.67 16.62 3.68
N GLU A 245 4.52 16.33 3.08
CA GLU A 245 3.37 17.22 3.04
C GLU A 245 2.20 16.76 3.90
N THR A 246 1.51 17.71 4.54
CA THR A 246 0.16 17.51 5.05
C THR A 246 -0.80 18.36 4.24
N TYR A 247 -2.09 18.00 4.28
CA TYR A 247 -3.10 18.70 3.51
C TYR A 247 -4.27 19.11 4.39
N TYR A 248 -4.79 20.30 4.15
CA TYR A 248 -6.10 20.69 4.60
C TYR A 248 -7.03 20.77 3.39
N ILE A 249 -8.09 19.98 3.40
CA ILE A 249 -9.07 19.89 2.32
C ILE A 249 -10.41 20.42 2.83
N SER A 250 -10.92 21.45 2.17
CA SER A 250 -12.30 21.88 2.36
C SER A 250 -13.23 20.91 1.63
N HIS A 251 -13.87 19.98 2.34
CA HIS A 251 -14.69 18.93 1.74
C HIS A 251 -16.07 19.42 1.27
N GLY A 252 -16.55 20.55 1.80
CA GLY A 252 -17.77 21.23 1.39
C GLY A 252 -19.05 20.37 1.48
N SER A 253 -20.04 20.65 0.63
CA SER A 253 -21.32 19.94 0.65
C SER A 253 -21.17 18.47 0.18
N PRO A 254 -21.96 17.52 0.72
CA PRO A 254 -22.06 16.15 0.22
C PRO A 254 -22.31 16.04 -1.29
N THR A 255 -22.91 17.04 -1.93
CA THR A 255 -23.11 17.11 -3.40
C THR A 255 -21.81 17.04 -4.18
N LEU A 256 -20.66 17.34 -3.57
CA LEU A 256 -19.34 17.17 -4.18
C LEU A 256 -19.11 15.75 -4.70
N SER A 257 -19.80 14.76 -4.13
CA SER A 257 -19.75 13.36 -4.55
C SER A 257 -20.38 13.07 -5.92
N ILE A 258 -21.27 13.94 -6.43
CA ILE A 258 -21.98 13.73 -7.70
C ILE A 258 -22.01 14.93 -8.65
N ASP A 259 -21.81 16.16 -8.14
CA ASP A 259 -21.99 17.39 -8.93
C ASP A 259 -20.71 17.77 -9.68
N ASP A 260 -20.64 17.38 -10.96
CA ASP A 260 -19.52 17.69 -11.87
C ASP A 260 -19.37 19.18 -12.21
N SER A 261 -20.35 20.04 -11.87
CA SER A 261 -20.23 21.49 -12.08
C SER A 261 -19.32 22.18 -11.06
N LEU A 262 -19.02 21.52 -9.94
CA LEU A 262 -18.21 22.09 -8.86
C LEU A 262 -16.72 22.07 -9.20
N PRO A 263 -16.03 23.23 -9.24
CA PRO A 263 -14.58 23.28 -9.51
C PRO A 263 -13.77 22.43 -8.53
N ALA A 264 -14.16 22.42 -7.26
CA ALA A 264 -13.51 21.61 -6.22
C ALA A 264 -13.55 20.10 -6.52
N ARG A 265 -14.59 19.60 -7.18
CA ARG A 265 -14.67 18.18 -7.55
C ARG A 265 -13.65 17.84 -8.62
N GLY A 266 -13.52 18.69 -9.64
CA GLY A 266 -12.50 18.56 -10.68
C GLY A 266 -11.09 18.57 -10.08
N PHE A 267 -10.82 19.51 -9.18
CA PHE A 267 -9.57 19.59 -8.43
C PHE A 267 -9.27 18.31 -7.65
N LEU A 268 -10.22 17.78 -6.87
CA LEU A 268 -9.97 16.56 -6.10
C LEU A 268 -9.76 15.32 -6.99
N LYS A 269 -10.45 15.22 -8.13
CA LYS A 269 -10.21 14.17 -9.12
C LYS A 269 -8.80 14.24 -9.72
N SER A 270 -8.24 15.44 -9.89
CA SER A 270 -6.87 15.62 -10.41
C SER A 270 -5.81 15.58 -9.31
N PHE A 271 -6.18 15.62 -8.03
CA PHE A 271 -5.27 15.81 -6.90
C PHE A 271 -4.09 14.85 -6.90
N ARG A 272 -4.33 13.55 -7.16
CA ARG A 272 -3.27 12.54 -7.19
C ARG A 272 -2.17 12.93 -8.17
N ASP A 273 -2.57 13.38 -9.36
CA ASP A 273 -1.66 13.68 -10.46
C ASP A 273 -1.06 15.08 -10.36
N THR A 274 -1.83 16.07 -9.91
CA THR A 274 -1.44 17.49 -9.94
C THR A 274 -0.84 18.01 -8.65
N VAL A 275 -1.19 17.41 -7.50
CA VAL A 275 -0.77 17.89 -6.17
C VAL A 275 0.09 16.88 -5.44
N TYR A 276 -0.29 15.60 -5.44
CA TYR A 276 0.42 14.58 -4.65
C TYR A 276 1.71 14.11 -5.35
N GLY A 277 1.77 14.10 -6.68
CA GLY A 277 2.97 13.73 -7.47
C GLY A 277 2.74 12.61 -8.50
N GLY A 278 1.50 12.20 -8.72
CA GLY A 278 1.08 11.25 -9.75
C GLY A 278 1.65 9.85 -9.60
N VAL A 279 1.74 9.13 -10.72
CA VAL A 279 2.24 7.75 -10.78
C VAL A 279 3.72 7.62 -10.38
N GLN A 280 4.47 8.73 -10.39
CA GLN A 280 5.89 8.76 -10.05
C GLN A 280 6.15 8.72 -8.54
N ARG A 281 5.16 9.12 -7.73
CA ARG A 281 5.24 9.06 -6.27
C ARG A 281 4.59 7.76 -5.75
N PRO A 282 5.29 6.96 -4.92
CA PRO A 282 4.67 5.83 -4.24
C PRO A 282 3.43 6.27 -3.43
N PRO A 283 2.37 5.45 -3.39
CA PRO A 283 1.22 5.74 -2.54
C PRO A 283 1.65 5.78 -1.07
N PRO A 284 0.95 6.56 -0.23
CA PRO A 284 1.22 6.54 1.21
C PRO A 284 0.88 5.15 1.78
N THR A 285 1.54 4.79 2.89
CA THR A 285 1.32 3.49 3.55
C THR A 285 -0.07 3.39 4.16
N SER A 286 -0.60 4.52 4.59
CA SER A 286 -1.95 4.70 5.12
C SER A 286 -2.32 6.19 5.13
N ILE A 287 -3.59 6.50 5.35
CA ILE A 287 -4.09 7.88 5.43
C ILE A 287 -4.70 8.09 6.82
N LEU A 288 -4.27 9.15 7.50
CA LEU A 288 -4.93 9.68 8.69
C LEU A 288 -5.80 10.88 8.30
N VAL A 289 -7.12 10.74 8.45
CA VAL A 289 -8.07 11.83 8.21
C VAL A 289 -8.57 12.41 9.53
N ILE A 290 -8.31 13.67 9.79
CA ILE A 290 -8.93 14.42 10.88
C ILE A 290 -10.22 15.01 10.33
N SER A 291 -11.38 14.55 10.80
CA SER A 291 -12.67 14.97 10.23
C SER A 291 -13.43 15.91 11.17
N GLY A 292 -13.92 17.02 10.61
CA GLY A 292 -14.86 17.92 11.31
C GLY A 292 -16.19 17.24 11.68
N HIS A 293 -16.55 16.12 11.05
CA HIS A 293 -17.80 15.38 11.35
C HIS A 293 -17.65 14.34 12.47
N TRP A 294 -16.49 14.30 13.13
CA TRP A 294 -16.29 13.44 14.29
C TRP A 294 -15.87 14.25 15.51
N GLU A 295 -16.86 14.70 16.26
CA GLU A 295 -16.67 15.43 17.52
C GLU A 295 -16.69 14.47 18.73
N THR A 296 -15.75 14.65 19.66
CA THR A 296 -15.66 13.89 20.92
C THR A 296 -15.06 14.74 22.04
N ASP A 297 -15.19 14.31 23.30
CA ASP A 297 -14.57 15.01 24.44
C ASP A 297 -13.05 14.79 24.57
N TYR A 298 -12.57 13.65 24.06
CA TYR A 298 -11.16 13.25 24.08
C TYR A 298 -10.78 12.67 22.71
N PRO A 299 -9.52 12.81 22.25
CA PRO A 299 -9.09 12.25 20.98
C PRO A 299 -9.54 10.79 20.84
N ALA A 300 -10.15 10.47 19.70
CA ALA A 300 -10.63 9.15 19.38
C ALA A 300 -10.21 8.78 17.96
N VAL A 301 -9.71 7.56 17.80
CA VAL A 301 -9.33 6.99 16.50
C VAL A 301 -10.18 5.78 16.18
N ASN A 302 -10.49 5.56 14.90
CA ASN A 302 -11.13 4.31 14.50
C ASN A 302 -10.09 3.23 14.18
N ALA A 303 -10.38 1.98 14.52
CA ALA A 303 -9.49 0.84 14.32
C ALA A 303 -10.27 -0.34 13.74
N ILE A 304 -10.74 -0.17 12.50
CA ILE A 304 -11.51 -1.18 11.78
C ILE A 304 -10.59 -2.30 11.30
N SER A 305 -10.91 -3.55 11.67
CA SER A 305 -10.27 -4.74 11.09
C SER A 305 -11.04 -5.16 9.83
N GLY A 306 -10.45 -4.98 8.65
CA GLY A 306 -11.11 -5.26 7.36
C GLY A 306 -11.46 -3.97 6.61
N THR A 307 -12.63 -3.93 5.97
CA THR A 307 -13.08 -2.77 5.18
C THR A 307 -13.88 -1.79 6.04
N CYS A 308 -13.64 -0.49 5.88
CA CYS A 308 -14.41 0.56 6.53
C CYS A 308 -15.82 0.69 5.93
N ASP A 309 -16.83 0.75 6.80
CA ASP A 309 -18.18 1.13 6.39
C ASP A 309 -18.25 2.60 5.96
N THR A 310 -19.09 2.90 4.96
CA THR A 310 -19.40 4.29 4.59
C THR A 310 -20.54 4.81 5.47
N ILE A 311 -20.27 5.88 6.23
CA ILE A 311 -21.27 6.58 7.05
C ILE A 311 -21.93 7.68 6.20
N TYR A 312 -23.26 7.71 6.21
CA TYR A 312 -24.06 8.79 5.64
C TYR A 312 -24.57 9.69 6.77
N ASP A 313 -23.76 10.66 7.13
CA ASP A 313 -24.01 11.69 8.15
C ASP A 313 -24.73 12.93 7.59
N PHE A 314 -25.41 12.77 6.46
CA PHE A 314 -26.24 13.78 5.80
C PHE A 314 -27.59 13.22 5.36
N TYR A 315 -28.60 14.09 5.27
CA TYR A 315 -29.98 13.74 4.97
C TYR A 315 -30.60 14.70 3.94
N ASN A 316 -31.69 14.29 3.29
CA ASN A 316 -32.40 15.06 2.26
C ASN A 316 -31.60 15.35 0.96
N PHE A 317 -30.67 14.48 0.60
CA PHE A 317 -29.94 14.53 -0.67
C PHE A 317 -30.49 13.52 -1.71
N PRO A 318 -30.12 13.63 -3.00
CA PRO A 318 -30.52 12.65 -4.02
C PRO A 318 -30.17 11.20 -3.64
N GLN A 319 -31.07 10.26 -3.96
CA GLN A 319 -30.93 8.85 -3.59
C GLN A 319 -29.62 8.21 -4.10
N GLU A 320 -29.10 8.68 -5.23
CA GLU A 320 -27.87 8.21 -5.84
C GLU A 320 -26.65 8.38 -4.91
N MET A 321 -26.62 9.43 -4.09
CA MET A 321 -25.53 9.66 -3.14
C MET A 321 -25.47 8.58 -2.05
N TYR A 322 -26.63 8.04 -1.65
CA TYR A 322 -26.71 6.95 -0.66
C TYR A 322 -26.33 5.58 -1.22
N LYS A 323 -26.11 5.47 -2.54
CA LYS A 323 -25.60 4.26 -3.18
C LYS A 323 -24.07 4.26 -3.31
N LEU A 324 -23.44 5.42 -3.18
CA LEU A 324 -21.98 5.55 -3.25
C LEU A 324 -21.32 4.89 -2.06
N LYS A 325 -20.22 4.18 -2.30
CA LYS A 325 -19.41 3.50 -1.29
C LYS A 325 -17.94 3.81 -1.52
N TYR A 326 -17.18 3.90 -0.43
CA TYR A 326 -15.73 4.00 -0.48
C TYR A 326 -15.14 2.91 0.44
N PRO A 327 -14.93 1.69 -0.08
CA PRO A 327 -14.59 0.51 0.72
C PRO A 327 -13.09 0.43 1.03
N ALA A 328 -12.52 1.51 1.57
CA ALA A 328 -11.11 1.52 1.96
C ALA A 328 -10.83 0.52 3.11
N PRO A 329 -9.68 -0.17 3.11
CA PRO A 329 -9.24 -0.94 4.28
C PRO A 329 -9.13 -0.03 5.51
N GLY A 330 -9.48 -0.54 6.69
CA GLY A 330 -9.17 0.11 7.96
C GLY A 330 -7.70 0.00 8.30
N ALA A 331 -7.18 0.96 9.07
CA ALA A 331 -5.78 1.00 9.50
C ALA A 331 -5.61 0.86 11.03
N PRO A 332 -5.88 -0.32 11.63
CA PRO A 332 -5.84 -0.51 13.08
C PRO A 332 -4.43 -0.35 13.68
N GLU A 333 -3.38 -0.62 12.91
CA GLU A 333 -1.99 -0.36 13.30
C GLU A 333 -1.71 1.15 13.38
N LEU A 334 -2.20 1.92 12.41
CA LEU A 334 -2.11 3.39 12.44
C LEU A 334 -2.88 3.96 13.62
N ALA A 335 -4.08 3.45 13.92
CA ALA A 335 -4.86 3.86 15.09
C ALA A 335 -4.09 3.63 16.41
N THR A 336 -3.43 2.47 16.52
CA THR A 336 -2.56 2.14 17.65
C THR A 336 -1.40 3.14 17.76
N ARG A 337 -0.74 3.41 16.63
CA ARG A 337 0.39 4.34 16.57
C ARG A 337 0.01 5.78 16.91
N VAL A 338 -1.11 6.27 16.39
CA VAL A 338 -1.67 7.60 16.72
C VAL A 338 -1.91 7.70 18.23
N LYS A 339 -2.54 6.69 18.82
CA LYS A 339 -2.77 6.64 20.26
C LYS A 339 -1.46 6.69 21.05
N GLU A 340 -0.44 5.92 20.68
CA GLU A 340 0.87 5.94 21.34
C GLU A 340 1.50 7.33 21.31
N LEU A 341 1.54 7.97 20.14
CA LEU A 341 2.14 9.30 19.96
C LEU A 341 1.43 10.38 20.80
N LEU A 342 0.10 10.37 20.80
CA LEU A 342 -0.68 11.31 21.60
C LEU A 342 -0.49 11.07 23.10
N MET A 343 -0.57 9.81 23.56
CA MET A 343 -0.37 9.49 24.98
C MET A 343 1.06 9.87 25.44
N ALA A 344 2.08 9.61 24.62
CA ALA A 344 3.47 10.00 24.90
C ALA A 344 3.66 11.52 24.96
N SER A 345 2.81 12.29 24.28
CA SER A 345 2.81 13.76 24.27
C SER A 345 1.97 14.39 25.39
N GLY A 346 1.51 13.59 26.36
CA GLY A 346 0.82 14.08 27.57
C GLY A 346 -0.71 14.06 27.51
N TYR A 347 -1.30 13.55 26.43
CA TYR A 347 -2.75 13.37 26.36
C TYR A 347 -3.19 12.25 27.29
N GLN A 348 -4.07 12.55 28.24
CA GLN A 348 -4.45 11.62 29.30
C GLN A 348 -5.30 10.45 28.81
N LYS A 349 -6.04 10.64 27.71
CA LYS A 349 -6.97 9.65 27.18
C LYS A 349 -7.05 9.77 25.66
N VAL A 350 -6.89 8.62 25.00
CA VAL A 350 -7.19 8.44 23.58
C VAL A 350 -8.08 7.21 23.43
N SER A 351 -9.29 7.41 22.93
CA SER A 351 -10.28 6.35 22.73
C SER A 351 -10.03 5.63 21.39
N VAL A 352 -10.38 4.35 21.32
CA VAL A 352 -10.27 3.56 20.09
C VAL A 352 -11.65 2.98 19.78
N ASP A 353 -12.23 3.40 18.65
CA ASP A 353 -13.51 2.90 18.16
C ASP A 353 -13.28 1.81 17.11
N LYS A 354 -13.70 0.58 17.42
CA LYS A 354 -13.50 -0.57 16.52
C LYS A 354 -14.65 -0.78 15.52
N LYS A 355 -15.63 0.13 15.49
CA LYS A 355 -16.86 -0.01 14.70
C LYS A 355 -17.18 1.19 13.82
N ARG A 356 -16.69 2.39 14.15
CA ARG A 356 -16.93 3.60 13.35
C ARG A 356 -16.24 3.51 11.98
N GLY A 357 -17.03 3.53 10.92
CA GLY A 357 -16.58 3.67 9.54
C GLY A 357 -16.10 5.09 9.19
N LEU A 358 -16.15 5.45 7.91
CA LEU A 358 -15.74 6.77 7.40
C LEU A 358 -16.96 7.68 7.20
N ASP A 359 -16.96 8.88 7.80
CA ASP A 359 -17.93 9.96 7.53
C ASP A 359 -17.67 10.69 6.21
N HIS A 360 -18.64 11.49 5.73
CA HIS A 360 -18.52 12.09 4.38
C HIS A 360 -17.36 13.07 4.26
N GLY A 361 -16.95 13.70 5.37
CA GLY A 361 -15.74 14.51 5.40
C GLY A 361 -14.49 13.70 5.04
N ALA A 362 -14.46 12.41 5.35
CA ALA A 362 -13.38 11.52 4.92
C ALA A 362 -13.64 10.86 3.57
N TRP A 363 -14.78 10.17 3.40
CA TRP A 363 -14.95 9.31 2.23
C TRP A 363 -15.20 10.09 0.93
N VAL A 364 -15.83 11.26 0.96
CA VAL A 364 -16.10 12.02 -0.28
C VAL A 364 -14.81 12.56 -0.90
N PRO A 365 -13.92 13.26 -0.17
CA PRO A 365 -12.65 13.68 -0.75
C PRO A 365 -11.79 12.50 -1.18
N LEU A 366 -11.68 11.45 -0.35
CA LEU A 366 -10.84 10.30 -0.66
C LEU A 366 -11.33 9.53 -1.89
N MET A 367 -12.64 9.38 -2.08
CA MET A 367 -13.21 8.75 -3.28
C MET A 367 -12.80 9.49 -4.57
N LEU A 368 -12.57 10.79 -4.51
CA LEU A 368 -12.13 11.59 -5.65
C LEU A 368 -10.60 11.58 -5.81
N MET A 369 -9.86 11.72 -4.70
CA MET A 369 -8.40 11.79 -4.70
C MET A 369 -7.75 10.42 -4.94
N PHE A 370 -8.33 9.34 -4.39
CA PHE A 370 -7.81 7.98 -4.39
C PHE A 370 -8.93 6.97 -4.72
N PRO A 371 -9.48 7.00 -5.95
CA PRO A 371 -10.69 6.24 -6.31
C PRO A 371 -10.56 4.72 -6.22
N ASP A 372 -9.34 4.18 -6.26
CA ASP A 372 -9.07 2.75 -6.17
C ASP A 372 -9.37 2.17 -4.76
N ALA A 373 -9.48 3.03 -3.73
CA ALA A 373 -9.79 2.65 -2.35
C ALA A 373 -8.88 1.55 -1.77
N ASP A 374 -7.62 1.50 -2.20
CA ASP A 374 -6.65 0.46 -1.85
C ASP A 374 -5.69 0.86 -0.71
N ILE A 375 -5.75 2.12 -0.26
CA ILE A 375 -4.91 2.64 0.83
C ILE A 375 -5.66 2.52 2.17
N PRO A 376 -5.06 1.93 3.22
CA PRO A 376 -5.66 1.87 4.55
C PRO A 376 -5.96 3.25 5.15
N VAL A 377 -7.14 3.43 5.75
CA VAL A 377 -7.59 4.72 6.32
C VAL A 377 -7.90 4.58 7.81
N CYS A 378 -7.43 5.56 8.58
CA CYS A 378 -7.83 5.82 9.96
C CYS A 378 -8.40 7.24 10.04
N GLN A 379 -9.45 7.43 10.83
CA GLN A 379 -9.97 8.75 11.21
C GLN A 379 -9.52 9.13 12.61
N LEU A 380 -9.44 10.43 12.86
CA LEU A 380 -9.22 11.04 14.17
C LEU A 380 -10.28 12.12 14.42
N SER A 381 -10.87 12.10 15.61
CA SER A 381 -11.88 13.05 16.04
C SER A 381 -11.30 14.41 16.48
N VAL A 382 -12.12 15.47 16.37
CA VAL A 382 -11.83 16.82 16.90
C VAL A 382 -12.51 17.04 18.26
N GLN A 383 -11.97 17.94 19.08
CA GLN A 383 -12.48 18.24 20.42
C GLN A 383 -13.01 19.67 20.48
N THR A 384 -14.32 19.86 20.25
CA THR A 384 -14.90 21.21 20.11
C THR A 384 -14.92 22.05 21.39
N ASN A 385 -14.64 21.45 22.55
CA ASN A 385 -14.49 22.13 23.83
C ASN A 385 -13.04 22.60 24.08
N ARG A 386 -12.16 22.49 23.08
CA ARG A 386 -10.75 22.90 23.10
C ARG A 386 -10.49 23.95 22.01
N ASP A 387 -9.36 24.65 22.08
CA ASP A 387 -9.00 25.73 21.16
C ASP A 387 -8.12 25.28 19.98
N GLY A 388 -7.77 26.24 19.10
CA GLY A 388 -6.89 25.99 17.96
C GLY A 388 -5.49 25.52 18.38
N THR A 389 -4.94 26.10 19.45
CA THR A 389 -3.62 25.74 20.01
C THR A 389 -3.57 24.27 20.47
N TYR A 390 -4.63 23.75 21.10
CA TYR A 390 -4.75 22.34 21.46
C TYR A 390 -4.65 21.45 20.21
N HIS A 391 -5.38 21.77 19.15
CA HIS A 391 -5.39 20.98 17.91
C HIS A 391 -4.07 21.11 17.13
N TYR A 392 -3.43 22.27 17.17
CA TYR A 392 -2.08 22.46 16.62
C TYR A 392 -1.06 21.57 17.35
N ASN A 393 -1.09 21.53 18.68
CA ASN A 393 -0.24 20.65 19.47
C ASN A 393 -0.55 19.17 19.25
N LEU A 394 -1.84 18.83 19.02
CA LEU A 394 -2.25 17.50 18.60
C LEU A 394 -1.58 17.12 17.26
N GLY A 395 -1.57 18.04 16.29
CA GLY A 395 -0.83 17.86 15.04
C GLY A 395 0.67 17.67 15.25
N LYS A 396 1.30 18.50 16.09
CA LYS A 396 2.74 18.38 16.40
C LYS A 396 3.11 17.00 16.93
N ALA A 397 2.28 16.43 17.81
CA ALA A 397 2.48 15.09 18.33
C ALA A 397 2.43 13.99 17.24
N LEU A 398 1.69 14.24 16.14
CA LEU A 398 1.51 13.31 15.03
C LEU A 398 2.52 13.48 13.89
N ALA A 399 3.36 14.52 13.94
CA ALA A 399 4.38 14.77 12.92
C ALA A 399 5.26 13.55 12.56
N PRO A 400 5.65 12.65 13.49
CA PRO A 400 6.44 11.46 13.16
C PRO A 400 5.80 10.51 12.13
N LEU A 401 4.46 10.48 12.04
CA LEU A 401 3.73 9.56 11.13
C LEU A 401 4.09 9.79 9.65
N LYS A 402 4.44 11.02 9.29
CA LYS A 402 4.91 11.38 7.95
C LYS A 402 6.17 10.65 7.52
N GLU A 403 7.10 10.48 8.46
CA GLU A 403 8.34 9.73 8.24
C GLU A 403 8.06 8.21 8.15
N GLU A 404 6.93 7.77 8.69
CA GLU A 404 6.39 6.40 8.60
C GLU A 404 5.53 6.19 7.32
N GLY A 405 5.51 7.18 6.41
CA GLY A 405 4.82 7.13 5.12
C GLY A 405 3.31 7.41 5.18
N VAL A 406 2.81 7.91 6.31
CA VAL A 406 1.39 8.23 6.50
C VAL A 406 1.05 9.59 5.89
N LEU A 407 0.01 9.62 5.07
CA LEU A 407 -0.57 10.86 4.57
C LEU A 407 -1.56 11.43 5.58
N ILE A 408 -1.30 12.64 6.08
CA ILE A 408 -2.16 13.32 7.06
C ILE A 408 -3.01 14.36 6.34
N ILE A 409 -4.33 14.24 6.49
CA ILE A 409 -5.32 15.13 5.88
C ILE A 409 -6.25 15.69 6.97
N GLY A 410 -6.24 17.01 7.16
CA GLY A 410 -7.31 17.71 7.84
C GLY A 410 -8.47 17.93 6.88
N SER A 411 -9.64 17.37 7.15
CA SER A 411 -10.83 17.51 6.32
C SER A 411 -11.90 18.33 7.03
N GLY A 412 -12.18 19.52 6.48
CA GLY A 412 -13.01 20.53 7.11
C GLY A 412 -13.64 21.49 6.10
N SER A 413 -13.74 22.77 6.45
CA SER A 413 -14.14 23.84 5.54
C SER A 413 -13.53 25.17 5.99
N ALA A 414 -12.92 25.92 5.07
CA ALA A 414 -12.28 27.20 5.37
C ALA A 414 -13.29 28.26 5.90
N VAL A 415 -14.53 28.23 5.42
CA VAL A 415 -15.66 29.03 5.94
C VAL A 415 -16.89 28.13 6.04
N HIS A 416 -17.42 27.94 7.26
CA HIS A 416 -18.49 26.98 7.53
C HIS A 416 -19.66 27.60 8.31
N ASN A 417 -20.48 28.39 7.61
CA ASN A 417 -21.73 28.91 8.17
C ASN A 417 -22.94 28.53 7.31
N LEU A 418 -23.54 27.39 7.65
CA LEU A 418 -24.71 26.86 6.95
C LEU A 418 -25.95 27.77 7.06
N ARG A 419 -26.01 28.66 8.07
CA ARG A 419 -27.13 29.61 8.25
C ARG A 419 -27.04 30.79 7.30
N ALA A 420 -25.86 31.05 6.73
CA ALA A 420 -25.59 32.19 5.86
C ALA A 420 -25.53 31.81 4.36
N LEU A 421 -25.81 30.56 4.01
CA LEU A 421 -25.78 30.10 2.63
C LEU A 421 -26.81 30.87 1.79
N SER A 422 -26.33 31.48 0.70
CA SER A 422 -27.20 32.14 -0.26
C SER A 422 -27.55 31.21 -1.41
N ARG A 423 -28.85 31.10 -1.68
CA ARG A 423 -29.41 30.39 -2.84
C ARG A 423 -29.77 31.32 -4.00
N SER A 424 -29.44 32.61 -3.90
CA SER A 424 -29.77 33.65 -4.90
C SER A 424 -29.18 33.36 -6.28
N GLY A 425 -28.11 32.57 -6.36
CA GLY A 425 -27.54 32.09 -7.63
C GLY A 425 -26.82 33.19 -8.44
N ASP A 426 -26.70 34.40 -7.91
CA ASP A 426 -25.97 35.53 -8.50
C ASP A 426 -24.44 35.37 -8.39
N GLY A 427 -23.97 34.33 -7.70
CA GLY A 427 -22.55 33.99 -7.56
C GLY A 427 -21.76 34.95 -6.68
N SER A 428 -22.42 35.92 -6.03
CA SER A 428 -21.78 36.89 -5.17
C SER A 428 -21.33 36.24 -3.86
N VAL A 429 -20.07 36.46 -3.48
CA VAL A 429 -19.53 36.01 -2.19
C VAL A 429 -19.79 37.09 -1.15
N ALA A 430 -20.29 36.71 0.02
CA ALA A 430 -20.52 37.66 1.10
C ALA A 430 -19.19 38.31 1.53
N SER A 431 -19.17 39.64 1.68
CA SER A 431 -17.93 40.38 1.96
C SER A 431 -17.22 39.90 3.22
N TRP A 432 -17.97 39.65 4.30
CA TRP A 432 -17.41 39.14 5.56
C TRP A 432 -16.75 37.76 5.39
N ALA A 433 -17.28 36.90 4.52
CA ALA A 433 -16.74 35.57 4.26
C ALA A 433 -15.44 35.66 3.45
N LEU A 434 -15.44 36.53 2.42
CA LEU A 434 -14.25 36.82 1.63
C LEU A 434 -13.14 37.46 2.48
N GLU A 435 -13.48 38.36 3.40
CA GLU A 435 -12.53 38.99 4.33
C GLU A 435 -11.88 37.97 5.26
N PHE A 436 -12.66 37.03 5.84
CA PHE A 436 -12.11 35.93 6.65
C PHE A 436 -11.21 35.01 5.82
N ASP A 437 -11.66 34.55 4.65
CA ASP A 437 -10.90 33.63 3.79
C ASP A 437 -9.61 34.28 3.28
N THR A 438 -9.65 35.58 2.95
CA THR A 438 -8.46 36.35 2.58
C THR A 438 -7.48 36.45 3.75
N TRP A 439 -7.96 36.81 4.94
CA TRP A 439 -7.12 36.84 6.14
C TRP A 439 -6.48 35.49 6.43
N LEU A 440 -7.24 34.39 6.28
CA LEU A 440 -6.76 33.03 6.50
C LEU A 440 -5.66 32.67 5.51
N LYS A 441 -5.91 32.89 4.21
CA LYS A 441 -4.92 32.67 3.16
C LYS A 441 -3.63 33.42 3.45
N ASP A 442 -3.72 34.72 3.73
CA ASP A 442 -2.54 35.55 3.98
C ASP A 442 -1.82 35.08 5.26
N ALA A 443 -2.55 34.74 6.33
CA ALA A 443 -1.97 34.22 7.56
C ALA A 443 -1.20 32.91 7.35
N LEU A 444 -1.76 31.97 6.58
CA LEU A 444 -1.10 30.70 6.30
C LEU A 444 0.13 30.88 5.42
N LEU A 445 0.04 31.67 4.34
CA LEU A 445 1.14 31.89 3.41
C LEU A 445 2.31 32.66 4.04
N ASP A 446 2.01 33.59 4.96
CA ASP A 446 3.02 34.34 5.72
C ASP A 446 3.59 33.56 6.93
N GLY A 447 3.11 32.34 7.18
CA GLY A 447 3.55 31.52 8.33
C GLY A 447 3.06 32.06 9.68
N ARG A 448 2.01 32.89 9.70
CA ARG A 448 1.37 33.42 10.93
C ARG A 448 0.49 32.38 11.61
N TYR A 449 0.99 31.15 11.81
CA TYR A 449 0.23 30.02 12.36
C TYR A 449 -0.29 30.29 13.77
N GLU A 450 0.42 31.08 14.56
CA GLU A 450 -0.05 31.48 15.88
C GLU A 450 -1.29 32.39 15.80
N ASP A 451 -1.42 33.20 14.76
CA ASP A 451 -2.63 33.99 14.52
C ASP A 451 -3.81 33.08 14.17
N VAL A 452 -3.56 32.03 13.40
CA VAL A 452 -4.56 31.02 13.03
C VAL A 452 -5.00 30.23 14.27
N ASN A 453 -4.07 29.83 15.14
CA ASN A 453 -4.38 29.16 16.41
C ASN A 453 -5.31 29.99 17.31
N HIS A 454 -5.21 31.32 17.21
CA HIS A 454 -6.03 32.30 17.93
C HIS A 454 -7.05 33.01 17.01
N TYR A 455 -7.55 32.33 15.97
CA TYR A 455 -8.41 32.95 14.96
C TYR A 455 -9.67 33.61 15.56
N GLU A 456 -10.20 33.11 16.67
CA GLU A 456 -11.39 33.70 17.33
C GLU A 456 -11.16 35.15 17.77
N GLU A 457 -9.91 35.49 18.10
CA GLU A 457 -9.51 36.83 18.54
C GLU A 457 -8.90 37.65 17.41
N ARG A 458 -8.16 37.00 16.50
CA ARG A 458 -7.32 37.69 15.49
C ARG A 458 -7.95 37.78 14.11
N ALA A 459 -8.90 36.91 13.77
CA ALA A 459 -9.53 36.90 12.45
C ALA A 459 -10.73 37.86 12.39
N PRO A 460 -10.91 38.57 11.27
CA PRO A 460 -12.13 39.32 11.03
C PRO A 460 -13.30 38.34 10.88
N HIS A 461 -14.44 38.61 11.51
CA HIS A 461 -15.67 37.82 11.36
C HIS A 461 -15.57 36.34 11.76
N ALA A 462 -14.64 35.96 12.65
CA ALA A 462 -14.42 34.56 13.05
C ALA A 462 -15.71 33.80 13.43
N LYS A 463 -16.55 34.40 14.28
CA LYS A 463 -17.84 33.80 14.70
C LYS A 463 -18.87 33.71 13.58
N ALA A 464 -18.79 34.57 12.58
CA ALA A 464 -19.65 34.50 11.41
C ALA A 464 -19.15 33.42 10.44
N ALA A 465 -17.84 33.25 10.28
CA ALA A 465 -17.25 32.19 9.47
C ALA A 465 -17.44 30.80 10.08
N HIS A 466 -17.28 30.70 11.40
CA HIS A 466 -17.37 29.46 12.17
C HIS A 466 -18.24 29.67 13.40
N PRO A 467 -19.58 29.54 13.27
CA PRO A 467 -20.48 29.56 14.44
C PRO A 467 -20.21 28.41 15.41
N ARG A 468 -19.67 27.31 14.88
CA ARG A 468 -19.02 26.22 15.61
C ARG A 468 -17.67 25.93 14.94
N PRO A 469 -16.65 25.50 15.70
CA PRO A 469 -15.28 25.41 15.20
C PRO A 469 -14.90 24.03 14.62
N ASP A 470 -15.83 23.08 14.62
CA ASP A 470 -15.63 21.67 14.24
C ASP A 470 -14.97 21.50 12.87
N HIS A 471 -15.44 22.23 11.86
CA HIS A 471 -14.87 22.17 10.50
C HIS A 471 -13.56 22.95 10.34
N PHE A 472 -13.14 23.74 11.34
CA PHE A 472 -11.91 24.53 11.26
C PHE A 472 -10.74 23.91 12.05
N TYR A 473 -11.00 23.11 13.10
CA TYR A 473 -9.95 22.42 13.84
C TYR A 473 -9.10 21.41 13.06
N PRO A 474 -9.60 20.72 12.01
CA PRO A 474 -8.74 19.89 11.17
C PRO A 474 -7.58 20.63 10.52
N LEU A 475 -7.74 21.94 10.22
CA LEU A 475 -6.66 22.79 9.69
C LEU A 475 -5.49 22.87 10.68
N HIS A 476 -5.79 23.14 11.95
CA HIS A 476 -4.79 23.30 13.00
C HIS A 476 -3.96 22.02 13.17
N VAL A 477 -4.62 20.85 13.13
CA VAL A 477 -3.93 19.56 13.17
C VAL A 477 -3.02 19.36 11.96
N ALA A 478 -3.49 19.69 10.75
CA ALA A 478 -2.69 19.58 9.54
C ALA A 478 -1.43 20.46 9.59
N ILE A 479 -1.56 21.72 10.03
CA ILE A 479 -0.41 22.64 10.19
C ILE A 479 0.54 22.11 11.26
N GLY A 480 0.04 21.73 12.43
CA GLY A 480 0.87 21.21 13.52
C GLY A 480 1.67 19.98 13.12
N ALA A 481 1.05 19.06 12.36
CA ALA A 481 1.70 17.88 11.83
C ALA A 481 2.73 18.20 10.73
N ALA A 482 2.60 19.33 10.03
CA ALA A 482 3.59 19.79 9.07
C ALA A 482 4.90 20.25 9.75
N GLY A 483 4.82 20.75 10.99
CA GLY A 483 5.95 21.22 11.78
C GLY A 483 6.08 22.75 11.81
N GLU A 484 6.88 23.27 12.74
CA GLU A 484 6.93 24.72 13.07
C GLU A 484 7.33 25.61 11.90
N ASN A 485 8.24 25.14 11.03
CA ASN A 485 8.74 25.90 9.89
C ASN A 485 8.04 25.53 8.56
N ALA A 486 6.90 24.83 8.63
CA ALA A 486 6.22 24.40 7.41
C ALA A 486 5.86 25.58 6.51
N LYS A 487 5.94 25.38 5.19
CA LYS A 487 5.47 26.35 4.20
C LYS A 487 4.07 25.98 3.72
N ALA A 488 3.15 26.92 3.80
CA ALA A 488 1.80 26.76 3.26
C ALA A 488 1.76 27.13 1.76
N GLU A 489 0.90 26.44 1.02
CA GLU A 489 0.54 26.75 -0.35
C GLU A 489 -0.97 26.59 -0.51
N LEU A 490 -1.63 27.58 -1.12
CA LEU A 490 -3.04 27.48 -1.52
C LEU A 490 -3.11 26.65 -2.80
N ILE A 491 -3.65 25.43 -2.70
CA ILE A 491 -3.69 24.46 -3.81
C ILE A 491 -5.02 24.45 -4.55
N HIS A 492 -6.08 24.99 -3.94
CA HIS A 492 -7.38 25.18 -4.59
C HIS A 492 -8.13 26.34 -3.93
N ASN A 493 -8.89 27.09 -4.71
CA ASN A 493 -9.81 28.10 -4.22
C ASN A 493 -11.02 28.21 -5.14
N SER A 494 -12.20 27.99 -4.57
CA SER A 494 -13.49 28.21 -5.23
C SER A 494 -14.57 28.43 -4.18
N TRP A 495 -15.72 28.97 -4.59
CA TRP A 495 -16.82 29.28 -3.68
C TRP A 495 -18.12 28.62 -4.15
N GLN A 496 -18.99 28.33 -3.20
CA GLN A 496 -20.34 27.88 -3.47
C GLN A 496 -21.32 28.54 -2.50
N LEU A 497 -22.56 28.75 -2.95
CA LEU A 497 -23.67 29.27 -2.12
C LEU A 497 -23.33 30.57 -1.38
N GLY A 498 -22.50 31.42 -1.98
CA GLY A 498 -22.11 32.75 -1.47
C GLY A 498 -21.18 32.78 -0.25
N THR A 499 -21.05 31.70 0.52
CA THR A 499 -20.23 31.69 1.75
C THR A 499 -19.43 30.42 1.97
N LEU A 500 -19.66 29.34 1.22
CA LEU A 500 -18.94 28.08 1.40
C LEU A 500 -17.62 28.12 0.61
N SER A 501 -16.52 28.32 1.33
CA SER A 501 -15.17 28.30 0.74
C SER A 501 -14.67 26.87 0.58
N TYR A 502 -14.09 26.60 -0.59
CA TYR A 502 -13.35 25.38 -0.90
C TYR A 502 -11.83 25.59 -0.83
N ALA A 503 -11.37 26.69 -0.22
CA ALA A 503 -9.94 26.93 -0.03
C ALA A 503 -9.27 25.71 0.64
N SER A 504 -8.27 25.16 -0.04
CA SER A 504 -7.55 23.98 0.39
C SER A 504 -6.05 24.26 0.35
N TYR A 505 -5.31 23.72 1.31
CA TYR A 505 -3.91 24.08 1.54
C TYR A 505 -3.04 22.84 1.61
N LYS A 506 -1.81 22.98 1.13
CA LYS A 506 -0.70 22.04 1.31
C LYS A 506 0.30 22.66 2.26
N PHE A 507 0.81 21.89 3.20
CA PHE A 507 1.88 22.31 4.10
C PHE A 507 3.08 21.40 3.93
N THR A 508 4.22 21.96 3.54
CA THR A 508 5.46 21.19 3.31
C THR A 508 6.44 21.48 4.43
N SER A 509 6.94 20.43 5.09
CA SER A 509 8.05 20.58 6.05
C SER A 509 9.28 21.16 5.37
N THR A 510 9.88 22.19 5.97
CA THR A 510 11.23 22.65 5.59
C THR A 510 12.26 21.86 6.40
N GLU A 511 13.34 21.45 5.73
CA GLU A 511 14.49 20.80 6.37
C GLU A 511 15.24 21.73 7.33
#